data_AF-A0A174EH56-F1
#
_entry.id   AF-A0A174EH56-F1
#
_cell.length_a   1.000
_cell.length_b   1.000
_cell.length_c   1.000
_cell.angle_alpha   90.00
_cell.angle_beta   90.00
_cell.angle_gamma   90.00
#
_symmetry.space_group_name_H-M   'P 1'
#
loop_
_entity.id
_entity.type
_entity.pdbx_description
1 polymer ?
#
loop_
_entity_poly.entity_id
_entity_poly.type
_entity_poly.pdbx_seq_one_letter_code
_entity_poly.pdbx_strand_id
1 'polypeptide(L)'
;MLGFTDRVYDYMARADLVLTKPGGITLFETIFSELPILAWEPFLEQEKNNARFLVKRGLGRVAAKEPEECLSAIRALIYDDETLEWMAGNMRAMKGQLEEESLNRMLAGLEAEKGVRVG
;
A
#
# COMPACT_ATOMS: atom_id res chain seq x y z
N MET A 1 -18.30 10.82 -12.99
CA MET A 1 -17.12 9.97 -13.28
C MET A 1 -15.96 10.90 -13.62
N LEU A 2 -14.80 10.73 -12.98
CA LEU A 2 -13.60 11.51 -13.30
C LEU A 2 -12.84 10.80 -14.44
N GLY A 3 -12.31 11.56 -15.41
CA GLY A 3 -11.40 11.03 -16.42
C GLY A 3 -10.00 10.81 -15.86
N PHE A 4 -8.98 10.77 -16.73
CA PHE A 4 -7.59 10.79 -16.30
C PHE A 4 -7.31 12.04 -15.43
N THR A 5 -6.57 11.85 -14.34
CA THR A 5 -6.18 12.92 -13.42
C THR A 5 -4.79 12.68 -12.87
N ASP A 6 -4.07 13.76 -12.66
CA ASP A 6 -2.77 13.87 -12.00
C ASP A 6 -2.89 14.12 -10.48
N ARG A 7 -4.11 14.26 -9.96
CA ARG A 7 -4.39 14.57 -8.54
C ARG A 7 -4.77 13.34 -7.71
N VAL A 8 -4.26 12.16 -8.08
CA VAL A 8 -4.55 10.91 -7.35
C VAL A 8 -4.16 11.03 -5.88
N TYR A 9 -3.01 11.66 -5.60
CA TYR A 9 -2.52 11.89 -4.24
C TYR A 9 -3.50 12.74 -3.39
N ASP A 10 -4.13 13.77 -3.97
CA ASP A 10 -5.11 14.62 -3.26
C ASP A 10 -6.35 13.82 -2.85
N TYR A 11 -6.78 12.88 -3.70
CA TYR A 11 -7.93 12.02 -3.38
C TYR A 11 -7.56 10.97 -2.34
N MET A 12 -6.38 10.35 -2.47
CA MET A 12 -5.88 9.39 -1.48
C MET A 12 -5.74 10.02 -0.10
N ALA A 13 -5.25 11.26 0.00
CA ALA A 13 -5.09 11.98 1.26
C ALA A 13 -6.41 12.30 1.98
N ARG A 14 -7.56 12.17 1.29
CA ARG A 14 -8.90 12.48 1.81
C ARG A 14 -9.79 11.24 1.92
N ALA A 15 -9.25 10.07 1.62
CA ALA A 15 -9.96 8.81 1.64
C ALA A 15 -9.56 7.98 2.86
N ASP A 16 -10.46 7.12 3.32
CA ASP A 16 -10.22 6.18 4.41
C ASP A 16 -9.93 4.76 3.89
N LEU A 17 -10.30 4.48 2.64
CA LEU A 17 -10.11 3.20 1.97
C LEU A 17 -10.01 3.40 0.45
N VAL A 18 -9.11 2.66 -0.22
CA VAL A 18 -9.09 2.57 -1.69
C VAL A 18 -9.48 1.17 -2.17
N LEU A 19 -10.33 1.12 -3.21
CA LEU A 19 -10.72 -0.11 -3.89
C LEU A 19 -10.00 -0.18 -5.24
N THR A 20 -9.11 -1.16 -5.44
CA THR A 20 -8.26 -1.20 -6.63
C THR A 20 -7.66 -2.59 -6.89
N LYS A 21 -6.97 -2.77 -8.02
CA LYS A 21 -6.13 -3.96 -8.24
C LYS A 21 -4.83 -3.80 -7.46
N PRO A 22 -4.22 -4.88 -6.92
CA PRO A 22 -2.99 -4.80 -6.15
C PRO A 22 -1.76 -4.66 -7.07
N GLY A 23 -1.71 -3.59 -7.87
CA GLY A 23 -0.55 -3.22 -8.67
C GLY A 23 0.60 -2.74 -7.79
N GLY A 24 1.85 -3.00 -8.21
CA GLY A 24 3.03 -2.66 -7.40
C GLY A 24 3.15 -1.17 -7.10
N ILE A 25 2.96 -0.32 -8.10
CA ILE A 25 3.03 1.14 -7.94
C ILE A 25 1.95 1.62 -6.97
N THR A 26 0.69 1.22 -7.22
CA THR A 26 -0.44 1.60 -6.37
C THR A 26 -0.27 1.17 -4.93
N LEU A 27 0.28 -0.03 -4.69
CA LEU A 27 0.58 -0.48 -3.33
C LEU A 27 1.55 0.49 -2.63
N PHE A 28 2.63 0.92 -3.30
CA PHE A 28 3.55 1.91 -2.72
C PHE A 28 2.87 3.27 -2.51
N GLU A 29 2.11 3.78 -3.48
CA GLU A 29 1.36 5.04 -3.34
C GLU A 29 0.46 5.04 -2.10
N THR A 30 -0.23 3.93 -1.86
CA THR A 30 -1.12 3.76 -0.70
C THR A 30 -0.37 3.63 0.62
N ILE A 31 0.79 2.97 0.65
CA ILE A 31 1.64 2.92 1.85
C ILE A 31 2.11 4.32 2.24
N PHE A 32 2.62 5.10 1.28
CA PHE A 32 3.10 6.46 1.54
C PHE A 32 1.98 7.44 1.88
N SER A 33 0.76 7.17 1.40
CA SER A 33 -0.47 7.89 1.75
C SER A 33 -1.13 7.36 3.02
N GLU A 34 -0.58 6.32 3.66
CA GLU A 34 -1.12 5.68 4.86
C GLU A 34 -2.57 5.17 4.68
N LEU A 35 -2.94 4.80 3.46
CA LEU A 35 -4.31 4.50 3.03
C LEU A 35 -4.55 2.99 2.88
N PRO A 36 -5.43 2.37 3.67
CA PRO A 36 -5.77 0.96 3.52
C PRO A 36 -6.33 0.60 2.13
N ILE A 37 -6.12 -0.65 1.70
CA ILE A 37 -6.61 -1.16 0.41
C ILE A 37 -7.59 -2.31 0.59
N LEU A 38 -8.73 -2.24 -0.11
CA LEU A 38 -9.53 -3.42 -0.45
C LEU A 38 -9.22 -3.80 -1.91
N ALA A 39 -8.42 -4.84 -2.08
CA ALA A 39 -7.94 -5.27 -3.38
C ALA A 39 -8.97 -6.16 -4.09
N TRP A 40 -9.16 -5.97 -5.39
CA TRP A 40 -9.86 -6.96 -6.22
C TRP A 40 -9.05 -8.25 -6.31
N GLU A 41 -9.73 -9.38 -6.55
CA GLU A 41 -9.05 -10.65 -6.74
C GLU A 41 -7.95 -10.54 -7.82
N PRO A 42 -6.68 -10.78 -7.46
CA PRO A 42 -5.56 -10.65 -8.38
C PRO A 42 -5.57 -11.76 -9.43
N PHE A 43 -5.25 -11.41 -10.68
CA PHE A 43 -5.18 -12.38 -11.78
C PHE A 43 -3.73 -12.76 -12.11
N LEU A 44 -2.87 -11.75 -12.22
CA LEU A 44 -1.47 -11.94 -12.59
C LEU A 44 -0.63 -12.41 -11.38
N GLU A 45 0.42 -13.20 -11.61
CA GLU A 45 1.23 -13.74 -10.50
C GLU A 45 1.90 -12.63 -9.66
N GLN A 46 2.31 -11.54 -10.30
CA GLN A 46 2.82 -10.37 -9.58
C GLN A 46 1.76 -9.73 -8.68
N GLU A 47 0.52 -9.59 -9.18
CA GLU A 47 -0.61 -9.07 -8.39
C GLU A 47 -0.95 -10.00 -7.22
N LYS A 48 -0.86 -11.32 -7.42
CA LYS A 48 -1.07 -12.32 -6.36
C LYS A 48 -0.01 -12.20 -5.27
N ASN A 49 1.25 -11.99 -5.64
CA ASN A 49 2.33 -11.71 -4.69
C ASN A 49 2.06 -10.44 -3.87
N ASN A 50 1.64 -9.36 -4.53
CA ASN A 50 1.29 -8.11 -3.88
C ASN A 50 0.11 -8.28 -2.91
N ALA A 51 -0.94 -9.00 -3.32
CA ALA A 51 -2.08 -9.30 -2.47
C ALA A 51 -1.69 -10.13 -1.24
N ARG A 52 -0.83 -11.16 -1.40
CA ARG A 52 -0.29 -11.93 -0.28
C ARG A 52 0.50 -11.05 0.68
N PHE A 53 1.36 -10.18 0.16
CA PHE A 53 2.12 -9.22 0.96
C PHE A 53 1.20 -8.29 1.74
N LEU A 54 0.23 -7.68 1.06
CA LEU A 54 -0.76 -6.77 1.64
C LEU A 54 -1.51 -7.41 2.81
N VAL A 55 -2.07 -8.60 2.60
CA VAL A 55 -2.82 -9.32 3.65
C VAL A 55 -1.90 -9.70 4.80
N LYS A 56 -0.73 -10.26 4.51
CA LYS A 56 0.24 -10.69 5.54
C LYS A 56 0.71 -9.55 6.42
N ARG A 57 0.87 -8.36 5.86
CA ARG A 57 1.32 -7.15 6.56
C ARG A 57 0.17 -6.36 7.20
N GLY A 58 -1.07 -6.80 7.04
CA GLY A 58 -2.23 -6.10 7.60
C GLY A 58 -2.52 -4.75 6.95
N LEU A 59 -2.09 -4.56 5.69
CA LEU A 59 -2.23 -3.31 4.95
C LEU A 59 -3.58 -3.19 4.23
N GLY A 60 -4.35 -4.28 4.22
CA GLY A 60 -5.59 -4.36 3.48
C GLY A 60 -6.21 -5.74 3.50
N ARG A 61 -7.24 -5.91 2.67
CA ARG A 61 -7.97 -7.16 2.44
C ARG A 61 -8.14 -7.39 0.94
N VAL A 62 -8.54 -8.61 0.57
CA VAL A 62 -8.87 -8.97 -0.82
C VAL A 62 -10.35 -9.31 -0.87
N ALA A 63 -11.09 -8.65 -1.78
CA ALA A 63 -12.46 -9.00 -2.10
C ALA A 63 -12.49 -10.17 -3.09
N ALA A 64 -13.43 -11.09 -2.88
CA ALA A 64 -13.73 -12.16 -3.84
C ALA A 64 -14.32 -11.60 -5.14
N LYS A 65 -14.32 -12.42 -6.20
CA LYS A 65 -14.86 -12.03 -7.52
C LYS A 65 -16.37 -12.00 -7.55
N GLU A 66 -16.99 -12.82 -6.72
CA GLU A 66 -18.42 -13.00 -6.61
C GLU A 66 -19.05 -11.67 -6.14
N PRO A 67 -20.00 -11.08 -6.90
CA PRO A 67 -20.52 -9.74 -6.60
C PRO A 67 -21.07 -9.57 -5.18
N GLU A 68 -21.75 -10.58 -4.65
CA GLU A 68 -22.32 -10.54 -3.30
C GLU A 68 -21.23 -10.58 -2.22
N GLU A 69 -20.20 -11.41 -2.40
CA GLU A 69 -19.07 -11.49 -1.48
C GLU A 69 -18.23 -10.21 -1.51
N CYS A 70 -18.04 -9.67 -2.72
CA CYS A 70 -17.40 -8.37 -2.93
C CYS A 70 -18.16 -7.26 -2.20
N LEU A 71 -19.47 -7.17 -2.37
CA LEU A 71 -20.30 -6.18 -1.69
C LEU A 71 -20.28 -6.36 -0.17
N SER A 72 -20.28 -7.61 0.30
CA SER A 72 -20.14 -7.93 1.72
C SER A 72 -18.80 -7.44 2.28
N ALA A 73 -17.71 -7.65 1.56
CA ALA A 73 -16.37 -7.19 1.96
C ALA A 73 -16.28 -5.65 2.03
N ILE A 74 -16.90 -4.96 1.06
CA ILE A 74 -16.98 -3.49 1.07
C ILE A 74 -17.77 -3.03 2.31
N ARG A 75 -18.98 -3.57 2.51
CA ARG A 75 -19.85 -3.20 3.65
C ARG A 75 -19.18 -3.45 5.00
N ALA A 76 -18.43 -4.53 5.12
CA ALA A 76 -17.72 -4.87 6.34
C ALA A 76 -16.61 -3.87 6.68
N LEU A 77 -15.99 -3.22 5.69
CA LEU A 77 -14.89 -2.29 5.92
C LEU A 77 -15.33 -0.82 6.00
N ILE A 78 -16.28 -0.37 5.16
CA ILE A 78 -16.64 1.06 5.10
C ILE A 78 -17.32 1.60 6.38
N TYR A 79 -17.73 0.72 7.29
CA TYR A 79 -18.35 1.08 8.57
C TYR A 79 -17.53 0.60 9.78
N ASP A 80 -16.32 0.09 9.55
CA ASP A 80 -15.44 -0.45 10.59
C ASP A 80 -14.21 0.45 10.75
N ASP A 81 -14.41 1.59 11.40
CA ASP A 81 -13.38 2.60 11.65
C ASP A 81 -12.20 2.01 12.46
N GLU A 82 -12.46 1.03 13.33
CA GLU A 82 -11.41 0.36 14.12
C GLU A 82 -10.47 -0.45 13.22
N THR A 83 -11.04 -1.25 12.31
CA THR A 83 -10.23 -2.01 11.35
C THR A 83 -9.52 -1.09 10.35
N LEU A 84 -10.17 -0.02 9.90
CA LEU A 84 -9.54 0.97 9.00
C LEU A 84 -8.35 1.66 9.67
N GLU A 85 -8.52 2.16 10.90
CA GLU A 85 -7.42 2.80 11.65
C GLU A 85 -6.30 1.81 11.96
N TRP A 86 -6.62 0.57 12.29
CA TRP A 86 -5.61 -0.48 12.48
C TRP A 86 -4.79 -0.72 11.21
N MET A 87 -5.44 -0.81 10.04
CA MET A 87 -4.74 -0.96 8.76
C MET A 87 -3.91 0.28 8.41
N ALA A 88 -4.42 1.49 8.66
CA ALA A 88 -3.69 2.74 8.45
C ALA A 88 -2.45 2.83 9.36
N GLY A 89 -2.56 2.39 10.61
CA GLY A 89 -1.44 2.23 11.54
C GLY A 89 -0.36 1.29 11.01
N ASN A 90 -0.75 0.15 10.42
CA ASN A 90 0.20 -0.77 9.77
C ASN A 90 0.86 -0.13 8.54
N MET A 91 0.13 0.65 7.75
CA MET A 91 0.69 1.42 6.62
C MET A 91 1.74 2.41 7.11
N ARG A 92 1.45 3.17 8.17
CA ARG A 92 2.40 4.13 8.77
C ARG A 92 3.67 3.45 9.27
N ALA A 93 3.54 2.29 9.92
CA ALA A 93 4.69 1.50 10.35
C ALA A 93 5.52 1.00 9.16
N MET A 94 4.87 0.52 8.10
CA MET A 94 5.54 0.06 6.88
C MET A 94 6.27 1.20 6.15
N LYS A 95 5.65 2.38 6.06
CA LYS A 95 6.25 3.59 5.52
C LYS A 95 7.54 3.95 6.27
N GLY A 96 7.49 3.98 7.61
CA GLY A 96 8.68 4.23 8.43
C GLY A 96 9.82 3.24 8.18
N GLN A 97 9.51 1.94 8.05
CA GLN A 97 10.49 0.91 7.70
C GLN A 97 11.16 1.18 6.33
N LEU A 98 10.36 1.55 5.32
CA LEU A 98 10.88 1.81 3.96
C LEU A 98 11.76 3.07 3.91
N GLU A 99 11.40 4.11 4.66
CA GLU A 99 12.18 5.35 4.77
C GLU A 99 13.53 5.08 5.44
N GLU A 100 13.53 4.35 6.56
CA GLU A 100 14.74 3.96 7.28
C GLU A 100 15.68 3.11 6.42
N GLU A 101 15.15 2.08 5.75
CA GLU A 101 15.94 1.23 4.84
C GLU A 101 16.55 2.06 3.70
N SER A 102 15.81 3.03 3.16
CA SER A 102 16.30 3.88 2.07
C SER A 102 17.42 4.81 2.53
N LEU A 103 17.30 5.40 3.71
CA LEU A 103 18.36 6.22 4.32
C LEU A 103 19.62 5.38 4.59
N ASN A 104 19.45 4.19 5.17
CA ASN A 104 20.57 3.29 5.46
C ASN A 104 21.31 2.88 4.18
N ARG A 105 20.59 2.60 3.08
CA ARG A 105 21.22 2.33 1.77
C ARG A 105 22.01 3.52 1.24
N MET A 106 21.48 4.74 1.37
CA MET A 106 22.17 5.96 0.92
C MET A 106 23.45 6.22 1.74
N LEU A 107 23.39 6.07 3.06
CA LEU A 107 24.57 6.22 3.93
C LEU A 107 25.65 5.20 3.62
N ALA A 108 25.30 3.93 3.44
CA ALA A 108 26.24 2.88 3.06
C ALA A 108 26.93 3.18 1.72
N GLY A 109 26.21 3.76 0.75
CA GLY A 109 26.77 4.22 -0.52
C GLY A 109 27.81 5.33 -0.34
N LEU A 110 27.53 6.33 0.51
CA LEU A 110 28.44 7.44 0.80
C LEU A 110 29.71 6.99 1.53
N GLU A 111 29.62 6.01 2.43
CA GLU A 111 30.77 5.42 3.11
C GLU A 111 31.66 4.64 2.16
N ALA A 112 31.07 3.87 1.25
CA ALA A 112 31.80 3.15 0.20
C ALA A 112 32.58 4.10 -0.72
N GLU A 113 32.03 5.27 -1.07
CA GLU A 113 32.72 6.28 -1.87
C GLU A 113 33.90 6.94 -1.13
N LYS A 114 33.81 7.11 0.20
CA LYS A 114 34.91 7.65 1.02
C LYS A 114 36.06 6.65 1.19
N GLY A 115 35.76 5.36 1.26
CA GLY A 115 36.77 4.29 1.37
C GLY A 115 37.62 4.07 0.11
N VAL A 116 37.16 4.52 -1.06
CA VAL A 116 37.87 4.35 -2.34
C VAL A 116 38.89 5.48 -2.62
N ARG A 117 38.84 6.60 -1.89
CA ARG A 117 39.77 7.74 -2.08
C ARG A 117 41.06 7.69 -1.26
N VAL A 118 41.37 6.57 -0.62
CA VAL A 118 42.66 6.36 0.06
C VAL A 118 43.32 5.11 -0.52
N GLY A 119 43.97 5.28 -1.66
CA GLY A 119 44.76 4.26 -2.36
C GLY A 119 45.71 4.91 -3.34
#